data_AF-A0AA39MV97-F1
#
_entry.id   AF-A0AA39MV97-F1
#
_cell.length_a   1.000
_cell.length_b   1.000
_cell.length_c   1.000
_cell.angle_alpha   90.00
_cell.angle_beta   90.00
_cell.angle_gamma   90.00
#
_symmetry.space_group_name_H-M   'P 1'
#
loop_
_entity.id
_entity.type
_entity.pdbx_description
1 polymer ?
#
loop_
_entity_poly.entity_id
_entity_poly.type
_entity_poly.pdbx_seq_one_letter_code
_entity_poly.pdbx_strand_id
1 'polypeptide(L)'
;MRMLAGPNSQVHFTHVSKSSADVLSASFTDDNDTLATASCFQSGVTDRIKDTLPIEKVCLLDPKAEKELSPEDGDGRFEWFLFGGILGDDPPRDRTAELRVLGFPARRLGPIQMTTDTALGVTKLVVEDKIPIDKIPYIDYPTITFNAKESVEMPFRYIAEGSEPKLPPGMRQLLHEDLNKSFDF
;
A
#
# COMPACT_ATOMS: atom_id res chain seq x y z
N MET A 1 4.27 -6.00 0.32
CA MET A 1 2.95 -6.00 0.99
C MET A 1 2.86 -7.05 2.09
N ARG A 2 2.92 -8.38 1.82
CA ARG A 2 2.83 -9.44 2.86
C ARG A 2 3.78 -9.24 4.05
N MET A 3 5.04 -8.87 3.77
CA MET A 3 6.03 -8.57 4.81
C MET A 3 5.68 -7.35 5.67
N LEU A 4 5.10 -6.31 5.06
CA LEU A 4 4.75 -5.06 5.78
C LEU A 4 3.48 -5.22 6.61
N ALA A 5 2.53 -6.02 6.13
CA ALA A 5 1.30 -6.34 6.85
C ALA A 5 1.58 -7.26 8.07
N GLY A 6 2.61 -8.10 7.99
CA GLY A 6 2.98 -9.01 9.08
C GLY A 6 2.05 -10.21 9.23
N PRO A 7 2.44 -11.21 10.04
CA PRO A 7 1.80 -12.53 10.05
C PRO A 7 0.39 -12.55 10.67
N ASN A 8 0.05 -11.55 11.48
CA ASN A 8 -1.28 -11.43 12.09
C ASN A 8 -2.33 -10.85 11.13
N SER A 9 -1.92 -10.47 9.92
CA SER A 9 -2.76 -9.81 8.93
C SER A 9 -3.11 -10.72 7.75
N GLN A 10 -4.18 -10.35 7.05
CA GLN A 10 -4.55 -10.94 5.76
C GLN A 10 -4.58 -9.85 4.68
N VAL A 11 -4.02 -10.13 3.51
CA VAL A 11 -4.01 -9.21 2.36
C VAL A 11 -4.88 -9.78 1.25
N HIS A 12 -5.98 -9.11 0.95
CA HIS A 12 -6.91 -9.53 -0.10
C HIS A 12 -6.73 -8.63 -1.33
N PHE A 13 -6.27 -9.21 -2.43
CA PHE A 13 -6.24 -8.55 -3.73
C PHE A 13 -7.60 -8.78 -4.41
N THR A 14 -8.38 -7.72 -4.59
CA THR A 14 -9.74 -7.81 -5.18
C THR A 14 -9.78 -7.16 -6.55
N HIS A 15 -10.83 -7.46 -7.33
CA HIS A 15 -11.00 -6.97 -8.70
C HIS A 15 -9.82 -7.31 -9.63
N VAL A 16 -9.18 -8.46 -9.38
CA VAL A 16 -8.01 -8.92 -10.13
C VAL A 16 -8.45 -9.77 -11.33
N SER A 17 -7.84 -9.56 -12.50
CA SER A 17 -8.09 -10.42 -13.67
C SER A 17 -7.73 -11.89 -13.37
N LYS A 18 -8.31 -12.85 -14.12
CA LYS A 18 -7.99 -14.27 -13.92
C LYS A 18 -6.48 -14.55 -14.03
N SER A 19 -5.87 -14.08 -15.11
CA SER A 19 -4.44 -14.30 -15.37
C SER A 19 -3.56 -13.68 -14.30
N SER A 20 -3.88 -12.47 -13.84
CA SER A 20 -3.16 -11.82 -12.75
C SER A 20 -3.33 -12.57 -11.42
N ALA A 21 -4.54 -13.07 -11.14
CA ALA A 21 -4.81 -13.84 -9.92
C ALA A 21 -4.04 -15.17 -9.92
N ASP A 22 -3.95 -15.85 -11.06
CA ASP A 22 -3.20 -17.11 -11.21
C ASP A 22 -1.70 -16.87 -10.96
N VAL A 23 -1.12 -15.83 -11.56
CA VAL A 23 0.30 -15.45 -11.36
C VAL A 23 0.58 -15.06 -9.91
N LEU A 24 -0.26 -14.20 -9.33
CA LEU A 24 -0.09 -13.75 -7.95
C LEU A 24 -0.21 -14.90 -6.95
N SER A 25 -1.22 -15.76 -7.12
CA SER A 25 -1.43 -16.91 -6.24
C SER A 25 -0.25 -17.88 -6.29
N ALA A 26 0.34 -18.10 -7.47
CA ALA A 26 1.56 -18.89 -7.63
C ALA A 26 2.79 -18.25 -6.95
N SER A 27 2.80 -16.93 -6.78
CA SER A 27 3.88 -16.22 -6.05
C SER A 27 3.72 -16.23 -4.53
N PHE A 28 2.58 -16.69 -4.01
CA PHE A 28 2.30 -16.69 -2.56
C PHE A 28 2.78 -17.97 -1.85
N THR A 29 3.47 -18.88 -2.55
CA THR A 29 3.83 -20.23 -2.08
C THR A 29 4.85 -20.31 -0.95
N ASP A 30 5.49 -19.19 -0.61
CA ASP A 30 6.34 -19.13 0.58
C ASP A 30 5.45 -19.07 1.85
N ASP A 31 5.21 -20.25 2.42
CA ASP A 31 4.72 -20.42 3.78
C ASP A 31 5.85 -20.08 4.74
N ASN A 32 5.85 -18.83 5.17
CA ASN A 32 6.73 -18.32 6.20
C ASN A 32 5.85 -17.67 7.26
N ASP A 33 5.99 -18.13 8.51
CA ASP A 33 5.23 -17.67 9.67
C ASP A 33 5.43 -16.18 10.00
N THR A 34 6.27 -15.47 9.25
CA THR A 34 6.49 -14.01 9.37
C THR A 34 5.71 -13.19 8.34
N LEU A 35 5.06 -13.83 7.36
CA LEU A 35 4.34 -13.15 6.29
C LEU A 35 2.83 -13.16 6.52
N ALA A 36 2.18 -12.06 6.15
CA ALA A 36 0.72 -12.06 6.06
C ALA A 36 0.22 -13.13 5.08
N THR A 37 -0.92 -13.74 5.38
CA THR A 37 -1.63 -14.55 4.38
C THR A 37 -2.12 -13.65 3.25
N ALA A 38 -2.16 -14.18 2.02
CA ALA A 38 -2.59 -13.44 0.85
C ALA A 38 -3.58 -14.24 0.01
N SER A 39 -4.55 -13.56 -0.59
CA SER A 39 -5.54 -14.19 -1.45
C SER A 39 -5.96 -13.25 -2.57
N CYS A 40 -6.22 -13.81 -3.75
CA CYS A 40 -6.67 -13.06 -4.92
C CYS A 40 -8.14 -13.39 -5.24
N PHE A 41 -8.91 -12.36 -5.58
CA PHE A 41 -10.32 -12.46 -5.92
C PHE A 41 -10.62 -11.66 -7.17
N GLN A 42 -11.40 -12.25 -8.07
CA GLN A 42 -11.90 -11.56 -9.26
C GLN A 42 -13.06 -10.62 -8.93
N SER A 43 -13.83 -10.93 -7.89
CA SER A 43 -14.90 -10.06 -7.41
C SER A 43 -14.34 -8.80 -6.74
N GLY A 44 -15.14 -7.73 -6.78
CA GLY A 44 -14.80 -6.46 -6.15
C GLY A 44 -14.98 -6.50 -4.64
N VAL A 45 -14.48 -5.46 -3.96
CA VAL A 45 -14.56 -5.35 -2.49
C VAL A 45 -16.00 -5.41 -1.97
N THR A 46 -16.97 -4.81 -2.66
CA THR A 46 -18.38 -4.79 -2.22
C THR A 46 -18.98 -6.19 -2.13
N ASP A 47 -18.66 -7.06 -3.09
CA ASP A 47 -19.12 -8.45 -3.07
C ASP A 47 -18.43 -9.25 -1.95
N ARG A 48 -17.16 -8.92 -1.66
CA ARG A 48 -16.38 -9.59 -0.60
C ARG A 48 -16.90 -9.26 0.79
N ILE A 49 -17.33 -8.03 1.03
CA ILE A 49 -17.78 -7.61 2.37
C ILE A 49 -19.24 -7.92 2.65
N LYS A 50 -20.07 -8.07 1.61
CA LYS A 50 -21.54 -8.14 1.70
C LYS A 50 -22.08 -9.04 2.81
N ASP A 51 -21.52 -10.24 2.95
CA ASP A 51 -21.97 -11.24 3.95
C ASP A 51 -20.92 -11.46 5.06
N THR A 52 -19.90 -10.60 5.14
CA THR A 52 -18.75 -10.73 6.07
C THR A 52 -18.67 -9.58 7.07
N LEU A 53 -18.82 -8.33 6.62
CA LEU A 53 -18.76 -7.16 7.49
C LEU A 53 -19.58 -5.98 6.94
N PRO A 54 -20.16 -5.15 7.83
CA PRO A 54 -20.84 -3.94 7.40
C PRO A 54 -19.84 -2.92 6.84
N ILE A 55 -20.31 -2.04 5.95
CA ILE A 55 -19.45 -1.10 5.22
C ILE A 55 -18.73 -0.12 6.14
N GLU A 56 -19.33 0.21 7.29
CA GLU A 56 -18.78 1.10 8.31
C GLU A 56 -17.52 0.55 8.99
N LYS A 57 -17.28 -0.76 8.87
CA LYS A 57 -16.07 -1.44 9.37
C LYS A 57 -14.93 -1.48 8.36
N VAL A 58 -15.13 -0.95 7.15
CA VAL A 58 -14.13 -0.90 6.08
C VAL A 58 -13.67 0.55 5.89
N CYS A 59 -12.44 0.86 6.28
CA CYS A 59 -11.86 2.19 6.08
C CYS A 59 -11.23 2.31 4.70
N LEU A 60 -11.70 3.26 3.88
CA LEU A 60 -11.03 3.66 2.65
C LEU A 60 -9.84 4.57 2.97
N LEU A 61 -8.65 4.19 2.52
CA LEU A 61 -7.46 5.04 2.61
C LEU A 61 -7.45 5.99 1.41
N ASP A 62 -7.64 7.27 1.70
CA ASP A 62 -7.97 8.27 0.72
C ASP A 62 -7.21 9.59 1.00
N PRO A 63 -6.34 10.04 0.08
CA PRO A 63 -5.63 11.33 0.21
C PRO A 63 -6.55 12.54 0.42
N LYS A 64 -7.80 12.48 -0.06
CA LYS A 64 -8.80 13.55 0.04
C LYS A 64 -9.69 13.47 1.27
N ALA A 65 -9.54 12.45 2.13
CA ALA A 65 -10.31 12.36 3.35
C ALA A 65 -9.99 13.50 4.32
N GLU A 66 -11.00 14.02 5.00
CA GLU A 66 -10.85 15.12 5.97
C GLU A 66 -10.10 14.69 7.24
N LYS A 67 -10.36 13.46 7.69
CA LYS A 67 -9.79 12.91 8.93
C LYS A 67 -8.56 12.07 8.63
N GLU A 68 -7.53 12.28 9.42
CA GLU A 68 -6.31 11.48 9.38
C GLU A 68 -6.49 10.16 10.14
N LEU A 69 -5.83 9.11 9.66
CA LEU A 69 -5.84 7.81 10.33
C LEU A 69 -5.16 7.93 11.70
N SER A 70 -5.78 7.34 12.71
CA SER A 70 -5.34 7.42 14.11
C SER A 70 -5.27 6.04 14.76
N PRO A 71 -4.46 5.84 15.82
CA PRO A 71 -4.36 4.56 16.52
C PRO A 71 -5.71 3.99 16.99
N GLU A 72 -6.65 4.86 17.39
CA GLU A 72 -7.98 4.52 17.86
C GLU A 72 -8.87 3.94 16.75
N ASP A 73 -8.54 4.22 15.48
CA ASP A 73 -9.25 3.63 14.35
C ASP A 73 -9.02 2.11 14.25
N GLY A 74 -7.94 1.59 14.86
CA GLY A 74 -7.67 0.17 15.04
C GLY A 74 -8.33 -0.49 16.25
N ASP A 75 -8.96 0.27 17.15
CA ASP A 75 -9.57 -0.26 18.39
C ASP A 75 -11.01 -0.73 18.16
N GLY A 76 -11.17 -1.59 17.14
CA GLY A 76 -12.46 -2.17 16.76
C GLY A 76 -13.37 -1.25 15.95
N ARG A 77 -12.97 0.00 15.67
CA ARG A 77 -13.70 0.88 14.75
C ARG A 77 -13.66 0.34 13.33
N PHE A 78 -12.49 0.01 12.82
CA PHE A 78 -12.34 -0.62 11.52
C PHE A 78 -11.71 -2.00 11.66
N GLU A 79 -12.16 -2.92 10.81
CA GLU A 79 -11.61 -4.27 10.72
C GLU A 79 -10.83 -4.43 9.42
N TRP A 80 -11.27 -3.74 8.35
CA TRP A 80 -10.65 -3.80 7.03
C TRP A 80 -10.17 -2.42 6.61
N PHE A 81 -9.04 -2.40 5.90
CA PHE A 81 -8.42 -1.20 5.36
C PHE A 81 -8.30 -1.36 3.85
N LEU A 82 -9.07 -0.54 3.13
CA LEU A 82 -9.19 -0.60 1.68
C LEU A 82 -8.24 0.41 1.04
N PHE A 83 -7.31 -0.11 0.25
CA PHE A 83 -6.37 0.68 -0.53
C PHE A 83 -6.84 0.73 -1.98
N GLY A 84 -6.98 1.93 -2.54
CA GLY A 84 -7.20 2.09 -3.97
C GLY A 84 -6.03 1.52 -4.77
N GLY A 85 -6.30 0.57 -5.67
CA GLY A 85 -5.29 -0.12 -6.46
C GLY A 85 -4.82 0.70 -7.65
N ILE A 86 -3.97 1.70 -7.43
CA ILE A 86 -3.56 2.61 -8.49
C ILE A 86 -2.08 2.91 -8.30
N LEU A 87 -1.24 2.32 -9.16
CA LEU A 87 0.16 2.71 -9.30
C LEU A 87 0.23 4.24 -9.40
N GLY A 88 1.01 4.86 -8.50
CA GLY A 88 1.04 6.30 -8.34
C GLY A 88 1.53 6.97 -9.61
N ASP A 89 0.69 7.79 -10.22
CA ASP A 89 1.10 8.80 -11.17
C ASP A 89 1.53 10.06 -10.39
N ASP A 90 2.53 10.79 -10.89
CA ASP A 90 2.82 12.15 -10.46
C ASP A 90 2.57 13.11 -11.64
N PRO A 91 1.58 14.03 -11.56
CA PRO A 91 0.68 14.25 -10.45
C PRO A 91 -0.39 13.15 -10.28
N PRO A 92 -0.98 12.98 -9.09
CA PRO A 92 -1.99 11.94 -8.83
C PRO A 92 -3.22 12.06 -9.72
N ARG A 93 -3.65 10.95 -10.35
CA ARG A 93 -4.86 10.90 -11.21
C ARG A 93 -6.19 10.66 -10.48
N ASP A 94 -6.21 10.78 -9.15
CA ASP A 94 -7.39 10.61 -8.27
C ASP A 94 -8.32 9.41 -8.58
N ARG A 95 -7.74 8.27 -8.97
CA ARG A 95 -8.52 7.08 -9.32
C ARG A 95 -9.27 6.47 -8.11
N THR A 96 -8.94 6.86 -6.88
CA THR A 96 -9.69 6.52 -5.66
C THR A 96 -11.12 7.07 -5.67
N ALA A 97 -11.44 8.03 -6.55
CA ALA A 97 -12.79 8.57 -6.71
C ALA A 97 -13.86 7.51 -7.00
N GLU A 98 -13.49 6.45 -7.72
CA GLU A 98 -14.38 5.31 -8.01
C GLU A 98 -14.80 4.55 -6.75
N LEU A 99 -13.97 4.56 -5.70
CA LEU A 99 -14.28 3.92 -4.42
C LEU A 99 -15.04 4.85 -3.47
N ARG A 100 -14.85 6.17 -3.57
CA ARG A 100 -15.53 7.16 -2.70
C ARG A 100 -17.04 7.10 -2.84
N VAL A 101 -17.55 6.87 -4.05
CA VAL A 101 -18.99 6.81 -4.31
C VAL A 101 -19.68 5.59 -3.69
N LEU A 102 -18.90 4.62 -3.17
CA LEU A 102 -19.42 3.40 -2.56
C LEU A 102 -19.81 3.58 -1.08
N GLY A 103 -19.49 4.73 -0.46
CA GLY A 103 -19.96 5.07 0.89
C GLY A 103 -19.09 4.57 2.05
N PHE A 104 -17.86 4.12 1.77
CA PHE A 104 -16.92 3.74 2.82
C PHE A 104 -16.53 4.94 3.71
N PRO A 105 -16.46 4.78 5.05
CA PRO A 105 -15.78 5.77 5.88
C PRO A 105 -14.30 5.89 5.45
N ALA A 106 -13.77 7.11 5.42
CA ALA A 106 -12.45 7.35 4.88
C ALA A 106 -11.49 7.97 5.90
N ARG A 107 -10.19 7.67 5.72
CA ARG A 107 -9.07 8.29 6.42
C ARG A 107 -7.95 8.60 5.45
N ARG A 108 -7.22 9.70 5.68
CA ARG A 108 -6.00 10.01 4.94
C ARG A 108 -4.76 9.56 5.71
N LEU A 109 -3.66 9.35 4.98
CA LEU A 109 -2.35 8.97 5.53
C LEU A 109 -1.36 10.14 5.50
N GLY A 110 -1.85 11.34 5.79
CA GLY A 110 -1.09 12.58 5.66
C GLY A 110 -1.19 13.21 4.26
N PRO A 111 -0.42 14.29 4.02
CA PRO A 111 -0.57 15.12 2.82
C PRO A 111 0.26 14.68 1.61
N ILE A 112 1.29 13.84 1.81
CA ILE A 112 2.19 13.39 0.73
C ILE A 112 1.79 11.98 0.28
N GLN A 113 1.76 11.78 -1.03
CA GLN A 113 1.42 10.50 -1.63
C GLN A 113 2.43 9.41 -1.24
N MET A 114 1.91 8.23 -0.95
CA MET A 114 2.69 7.02 -0.66
C MET A 114 2.44 5.99 -1.75
N THR A 115 3.41 5.11 -2.00
CA THR A 115 3.14 3.87 -2.74
C THR A 115 2.16 2.99 -1.96
N THR A 116 1.44 2.10 -2.64
CA THR A 116 0.43 1.24 -1.98
C THR A 116 1.02 0.39 -0.87
N ASP A 117 2.23 -0.15 -1.05
CA ASP A 117 2.93 -0.91 -0.03
C ASP A 117 3.36 -0.04 1.16
N THR A 118 3.85 1.18 0.93
CA THR A 118 4.14 2.13 2.01
C THR A 118 2.87 2.50 2.78
N ALA A 119 1.79 2.82 2.08
CA ALA A 119 0.49 3.14 2.68
C ALA A 119 -0.02 1.99 3.57
N LEU A 120 0.13 0.74 3.11
CA LEU A 120 -0.17 -0.45 3.89
C LEU A 120 0.70 -0.55 5.16
N GLY A 121 2.01 -0.34 5.02
CA GLY A 121 2.94 -0.36 6.15
C GLY A 121 2.65 0.73 7.18
N VAL A 122 2.35 1.94 6.73
CA VAL A 122 1.95 3.07 7.60
C VAL A 122 0.65 2.75 8.31
N THR A 123 -0.34 2.21 7.60
CA THR A 123 -1.62 1.80 8.20
C THR A 123 -1.40 0.82 9.34
N LYS A 124 -0.59 -0.23 9.13
CA LYS A 124 -0.23 -1.22 10.15
C LYS A 124 0.45 -0.56 11.36
N LEU A 125 1.46 0.28 11.13
CA LEU A 125 2.18 0.99 12.20
C LEU A 125 1.21 1.85 13.05
N VAL A 126 0.22 2.47 12.42
CA VAL A 126 -0.77 3.29 13.12
C VAL A 126 -1.76 2.44 13.90
N VAL A 127 -2.42 1.49 13.25
CA VAL A 127 -3.61 0.83 13.82
C VAL A 127 -3.28 -0.39 14.66
N GLU A 128 -2.18 -1.08 14.37
CA GLU A 128 -1.72 -2.26 15.11
C GLU A 128 -0.61 -1.87 16.10
N ASP A 129 0.44 -1.17 15.65
CA ASP A 129 1.57 -0.80 16.52
C ASP A 129 1.31 0.47 17.35
N LYS A 130 0.15 1.09 17.16
CA LYS A 130 -0.32 2.28 17.90
C LYS A 130 0.63 3.47 17.82
N ILE A 131 1.35 3.62 16.70
CA ILE A 131 2.25 4.74 16.45
C ILE A 131 1.45 5.85 15.76
N PRO A 132 1.28 7.04 16.37
CA PRO A 132 0.63 8.16 15.68
C PRO A 132 1.35 8.48 14.37
N ILE A 133 0.61 8.83 13.33
CA ILE A 133 1.16 8.96 11.98
C ILE A 133 2.26 10.02 11.89
N ASP A 134 2.18 11.09 12.69
CA ASP A 134 3.19 12.15 12.76
C ASP A 134 4.47 11.73 13.50
N LYS A 135 4.49 10.55 14.12
CA LYS A 135 5.65 9.95 14.81
C LYS A 135 6.36 8.88 13.99
N ILE A 136 5.81 8.48 12.85
CA ILE A 136 6.49 7.54 11.95
C ILE A 136 7.64 8.28 11.26
N PRO A 137 8.87 7.74 11.27
CA PRO A 137 9.98 8.34 10.56
C PRO A 137 9.79 8.16 9.05
N TYR A 138 9.88 9.26 8.31
CA TYR A 138 9.66 9.29 6.86
C TYR A 138 10.87 9.83 6.11
N ILE A 139 10.99 9.41 4.86
CA ILE A 139 11.81 10.08 3.85
C ILE A 139 10.88 10.47 2.71
N ASP A 140 10.85 11.77 2.41
CA ASP A 140 10.05 12.34 1.34
C ASP A 140 10.91 12.50 0.10
N TYR A 141 10.39 12.04 -1.02
CA TYR A 141 11.03 12.19 -2.33
C TYR A 141 12.47 11.66 -2.39
N PRO A 142 12.75 10.41 -1.94
CA PRO A 142 14.11 9.91 -1.86
C PRO A 142 14.73 9.77 -3.26
N THR A 143 16.00 10.16 -3.37
CA THR A 143 16.83 9.83 -4.53
C THR A 143 17.59 8.53 -4.28
N ILE A 144 17.31 7.50 -5.07
CA ILE A 144 18.01 6.22 -5.05
C ILE A 144 19.20 6.33 -6.00
N THR A 145 20.41 6.45 -5.44
CA THR A 145 21.66 6.53 -6.22
C THR A 145 22.25 5.13 -6.41
N PHE A 146 22.58 4.76 -7.66
CA PHE A 146 23.22 3.50 -8.02
C PHE A 146 24.73 3.67 -8.21
N ASN A 147 25.14 4.76 -8.86
CA ASN A 147 26.54 5.17 -9.01
C ASN A 147 26.61 6.67 -9.26
N ALA A 148 27.80 7.20 -9.60
CA ALA A 148 28.03 8.62 -9.80
C ALA A 148 27.22 9.27 -10.95
N LYS A 149 26.62 8.48 -11.84
CA LYS A 149 25.88 8.96 -13.02
C LYS A 149 24.42 8.50 -13.07
N GLU A 150 24.05 7.54 -12.23
CA GLU A 150 22.76 6.86 -12.28
C GLU A 150 22.04 6.98 -10.94
N SER A 151 20.88 7.63 -10.97
CA SER A 151 19.99 7.78 -9.83
C SER A 151 18.55 7.97 -10.29
N VAL A 152 17.59 7.58 -9.45
CA VAL A 152 16.16 7.81 -9.66
C VAL A 152 15.59 8.55 -8.46
N GLU A 153 14.91 9.66 -8.69
CA GLU A 153 14.07 10.31 -7.68
C GLU A 153 12.72 9.61 -7.63
N MET A 154 12.29 9.18 -6.45
CA MET A 154 11.01 8.54 -6.24
C MET A 154 10.00 9.61 -5.78
N PRO A 155 8.95 9.95 -6.54
CA PRO A 155 8.06 11.06 -6.22
C PRO A 155 7.03 10.76 -5.10
N PHE A 156 7.44 10.00 -4.07
CA PHE A 156 6.57 9.53 -2.99
C PHE A 156 7.24 9.64 -1.62
N ARG A 157 6.42 9.61 -0.57
CA ARG A 157 6.85 9.40 0.82
C ARG A 157 7.05 7.91 1.09
N TYR A 158 8.13 7.57 1.78
CA TYR A 158 8.47 6.22 2.24
C TYR A 158 8.70 6.20 3.75
N ILE A 159 8.44 5.05 4.39
CA ILE A 159 8.89 4.80 5.77
C ILE A 159 10.43 4.78 5.76
N ALA A 160 11.06 5.43 6.74
CA ALA A 160 12.52 5.44 6.87
C ALA A 160 13.04 4.18 7.58
N GLU A 161 14.14 3.63 7.09
CA GLU A 161 14.96 2.60 7.73
C GLU A 161 16.37 3.17 7.94
N GLY A 162 16.56 3.91 9.03
CA GLY A 162 17.75 4.74 9.22
C GLY A 162 17.75 5.93 8.26
N SER A 163 18.76 6.02 7.39
CA SER A 163 18.87 7.06 6.36
C SER A 163 18.31 6.65 4.99
N GLU A 164 17.82 5.41 4.86
CA GLU A 164 17.36 4.85 3.58
C GLU A 164 15.84 4.68 3.56
N PRO A 165 15.18 4.81 2.41
CA PRO A 165 13.76 4.51 2.29
C PRO A 165 13.54 2.99 2.36
N LYS A 166 12.52 2.56 3.09
CA LYS A 166 12.11 1.16 3.13
C LYS A 166 11.46 0.77 1.81
N LEU A 167 12.21 0.05 0.97
CA LEU A 167 11.76 -0.44 -0.33
C LEU A 167 11.41 -1.94 -0.28
N PRO A 168 10.47 -2.41 -1.12
CA PRO A 168 10.28 -3.84 -1.32
C PRO A 168 11.56 -4.53 -1.79
N PRO A 169 11.82 -5.79 -1.38
CA PRO A 169 12.88 -6.59 -1.96
C PRO A 169 12.76 -6.65 -3.49
N GLY A 170 13.88 -6.52 -4.19
CA GLY A 170 13.93 -6.48 -5.65
C GLY A 170 13.65 -5.11 -6.27
N MET A 171 13.05 -4.15 -5.55
CA MET A 171 12.70 -2.84 -6.12
C MET A 171 13.94 -2.05 -6.58
N ARG A 172 15.01 -2.05 -5.77
CA ARG A 172 16.26 -1.38 -6.13
C ARG A 172 16.88 -2.00 -7.39
N GLN A 173 16.85 -3.32 -7.52
CA GLN A 173 17.34 -4.04 -8.70
C GLN A 173 16.49 -3.69 -9.93
N LEU A 174 15.16 -3.72 -9.80
CA LEU A 174 14.23 -3.36 -10.87
C LEU A 174 14.48 -1.94 -11.40
N LEU A 175 14.66 -0.97 -10.50
CA LEU A 175 14.97 0.41 -10.87
C LEU A 175 16.31 0.53 -11.60
N HIS A 176 17.31 -0.21 -11.16
CA HIS A 176 18.60 -0.26 -11.84
C HIS A 176 18.51 -0.89 -13.23
N GLU A 177 17.76 -1.99 -13.38
CA GLU A 177 17.50 -2.63 -14.67
C GLU A 177 16.75 -1.70 -15.63
N ASP A 178 15.83 -0.88 -15.11
CA ASP A 178 15.07 0.07 -15.91
C ASP A 178 15.96 1.21 -16.45
N LEU A 179 16.90 1.70 -15.66
CA LEU A 179 17.93 2.66 -16.12
C LEU A 179 18.82 2.08 -17.22
N ASN A 180 19.04 0.76 -17.22
CA ASN A 180 19.86 0.06 -18.22
C ASN A 180 19.11 -0.21 -19.53
N LYS A 181 17.78 -0.01 -19.59
CA LYS A 181 17.04 -0.09 -20.84
C LYS A 181 17.33 1.17 -21.64
N SER A 182 18.25 1.04 -22.60
CA SER A 182 18.55 2.05 -23.61
C SER A 182 17.28 2.58 -24.27
N PHE A 183 17.23 3.89 -24.50
CA PHE A 183 16.27 4.50 -25.41
C PHE A 183 16.58 3.99 -26.83
N ASP A 184 15.75 3.08 -27.35
CA ASP A 184 15.71 2.81 -28.79
C ASP A 184 15.16 4.07 -29.47
N PHE A 185 16.05 4.85 -30.10
CA PHE A 185 15.73 6.03 -30.90
C PHE A 185 15.43 5.67 -32.36
#